data_AF-A0A0U1LYU9-F1
#
_entry.id   AF-A0A0U1LYU9-F1
#
_cell.length_a   1.000
_cell.length_b   1.000
_cell.length_c   1.000
_cell.angle_alpha   90.00
_cell.angle_beta   90.00
_cell.angle_gamma   90.00
#
_symmetry.space_group_name_H-M   'P 1'
#
loop_
_entity.id
_entity.type
_entity.pdbx_description
1 polymer ?
#
loop_
_entity_poly.entity_id
_entity_poly.type
_entity_poly.pdbx_seq_one_letter_code
_entity_poly.pdbx_strand_id
1 'polypeptide(L)'
;MKQLQRKRAPWKQQMLYALKAGRTKLDEYYSQTDYIPGNIYAVSTMIAPVNKFKFFLTKDWDQKWRDIYRKSFQHALIPYQEQLSTIYQSSDGPRSVAQLSSKLDEMLDESQAQPNTTTDEITQYLDSDTIHIAPLEF
;
A
#
# COMPACT_ATOMS: atom_id res chain seq x y z
N MET A 1 -29.80 22.82 4.63
CA MET A 1 -29.93 23.38 6.00
C MET A 1 -30.68 24.73 6.11
N LYS A 2 -30.88 25.51 5.03
CA LYS A 2 -31.49 26.86 5.11
C LYS A 2 -32.90 26.90 5.74
N GLN A 3 -33.72 25.87 5.56
CA GLN A 3 -35.10 25.85 6.08
C GLN A 3 -35.22 25.62 7.60
N LEU A 4 -34.23 24.98 8.23
CA LEU A 4 -34.22 24.73 9.68
C LEU A 4 -33.79 25.95 10.50
N GLN A 5 -33.06 26.89 9.91
CA GLN A 5 -32.60 28.11 10.60
C GLN A 5 -33.74 29.09 10.97
N ARG A 6 -34.88 29.01 10.29
CA ARG A 6 -36.03 29.89 10.54
C ARG A 6 -36.87 29.50 11.75
N LYS A 7 -36.63 28.33 12.36
CA LYS A 7 -37.44 27.84 13.49
C LYS A 7 -36.73 28.11 14.83
N ARG A 8 -37.33 28.96 15.68
CA ARG A 8 -36.79 29.40 16.98
C ARG A 8 -37.09 28.48 18.18
N ALA A 9 -37.79 27.37 17.97
CA ALA A 9 -38.10 26.46 19.07
C ALA A 9 -36.82 25.80 19.60
N PRO A 10 -36.60 25.76 20.94
CA PRO A 10 -35.33 25.34 21.53
C PRO A 10 -34.90 23.93 21.12
N TRP A 11 -35.83 22.98 21.06
CA TRP A 11 -35.55 21.61 20.62
C TRP A 11 -35.10 21.51 19.15
N LYS A 12 -35.57 22.41 18.27
CA LYS A 12 -35.16 22.44 16.85
C LYS A 12 -33.74 22.98 16.71
N GLN A 13 -33.36 23.94 17.55
CA GLN A 13 -31.99 24.46 17.60
C GLN A 13 -31.02 23.39 18.13
N GLN A 14 -31.40 22.66 19.18
CA GLN A 14 -30.63 21.53 19.70
C GLN A 14 -30.46 20.42 18.64
N MET A 15 -31.53 20.06 17.93
CA MET A 15 -31.47 19.09 16.84
C MET A 15 -30.56 19.56 15.70
N LEU A 16 -30.63 20.84 15.31
CA LEU A 16 -29.76 21.42 14.29
C LEU A 16 -28.30 21.41 14.74
N TYR A 17 -28.02 21.72 16.01
CA TYR A 17 -26.69 21.64 16.60
C TYR A 17 -26.15 20.21 16.59
N ALA A 18 -26.96 19.22 17.02
CA ALA A 18 -26.58 17.82 17.00
C ALA A 18 -26.27 17.32 15.57
N LEU A 19 -27.07 17.71 14.58
CA LEU A 19 -26.82 17.36 13.17
C LEU A 19 -25.55 18.01 12.63
N LYS A 20 -25.25 19.26 13.01
CA LYS A 20 -23.99 19.91 12.64
C LYS A 20 -22.78 19.21 13.26
N ALA A 21 -22.84 18.94 14.56
CA ALA A 21 -21.79 18.23 15.28
C ALA A 21 -21.54 16.83 14.68
N GLY A 22 -22.62 16.09 14.39
CA GLY A 22 -22.53 14.79 13.71
C GLY A 22 -21.88 14.90 12.33
N ARG A 23 -22.26 15.89 11.52
CA ARG A 23 -21.62 16.13 10.22
C ARG A 23 -20.13 16.44 10.37
N THR A 24 -19.76 17.33 11.29
CA THR A 24 -18.34 17.68 11.52
C THR A 24 -17.53 16.46 11.95
N LYS A 25 -18.07 15.61 12.84
CA LYS A 25 -17.39 14.40 13.27
C LYS A 25 -17.22 13.37 12.14
N LEU A 26 -18.23 13.23 11.27
CA LEU A 26 -18.12 12.37 10.09
C LEU A 26 -17.12 12.93 9.08
N ASP A 27 -17.12 14.24 8.86
CA ASP A 27 -16.17 14.93 7.99
C ASP A 27 -14.73 14.70 8.47
N GLU A 28 -14.49 14.85 9.78
CA GLU A 28 -13.20 14.54 10.42
C GLU A 28 -12.82 13.08 10.22
N TYR A 29 -13.71 12.13 10.54
CA TYR A 29 -13.45 10.70 10.41
C TYR A 29 -13.10 10.29 8.97
N TYR A 30 -13.84 10.78 7.97
CA TYR A 30 -13.59 10.43 6.58
C TYR A 30 -12.42 11.22 5.96
N SER A 31 -12.12 12.43 6.43
CA SER A 31 -10.92 13.16 6.00
C SER A 31 -9.62 12.42 6.37
N GLN A 32 -9.63 11.64 7.46
CA GLN A 32 -8.51 10.78 7.82
C GLN A 32 -8.37 9.59 6.86
N THR A 33 -9.49 9.10 6.31
CA THR A 33 -9.45 8.05 5.27
C THR A 33 -9.07 8.58 3.89
N ASP A 34 -9.22 9.88 3.63
CA ASP A 34 -8.70 10.51 2.41
C ASP A 34 -7.16 10.63 2.43
N TYR A 35 -6.54 10.67 3.62
CA TYR A 35 -5.08 10.64 3.76
C TYR A 35 -4.50 9.27 3.44
N ILE A 36 -5.28 8.21 3.65
CA ILE A 36 -4.91 6.88 3.20
C ILE A 36 -4.95 6.91 1.66
N PRO A 37 -3.81 6.69 0.97
CA PRO A 37 -3.84 6.65 -0.48
C PRO A 37 -4.85 5.57 -0.86
N GLY A 38 -5.90 5.92 -1.61
CA GLY A 38 -6.95 4.98 -2.06
C GLY A 38 -6.42 3.78 -2.86
N ASN A 39 -5.10 3.74 -3.06
CA ASN A 39 -4.33 2.69 -3.68
C ASN A 39 -3.79 1.64 -2.68
N ILE A 40 -4.10 1.69 -1.37
CA ILE A 40 -3.61 0.68 -0.41
C ILE A 40 -3.93 -0.73 -0.90
N TYR A 41 -5.17 -1.01 -1.33
CA TYR A 41 -5.53 -2.33 -1.82
C TYR A 41 -4.72 -2.75 -3.05
N ALA A 42 -4.42 -1.80 -3.94
CA ALA A 42 -3.58 -2.05 -5.10
C ALA A 42 -2.14 -2.37 -4.68
N VAL A 43 -1.58 -1.58 -3.76
CA VAL A 43 -0.25 -1.79 -3.20
C VAL A 43 -0.17 -3.14 -2.49
N SER A 44 -1.13 -3.49 -1.64
CA SER A 44 -1.20 -4.78 -0.95
C SER A 44 -1.28 -5.95 -1.92
N THR A 45 -2.02 -5.79 -3.02
CA THR A 45 -2.09 -6.82 -4.08
C THR A 45 -0.75 -6.97 -4.78
N MET A 46 -0.03 -5.87 -5.01
CA MET A 46 1.30 -5.90 -5.62
C MET A 46 2.35 -6.54 -4.72
N ILE A 47 2.23 -6.44 -3.38
CA ILE A 47 3.12 -7.13 -2.43
C ILE A 47 2.98 -8.67 -2.54
N ALA A 48 1.82 -9.16 -2.97
CA ALA A 48 1.60 -10.59 -3.14
C ALA A 48 2.33 -11.11 -4.39
N PRO A 49 3.31 -12.03 -4.26
CA PRO A 49 4.10 -12.54 -5.38
C PRO A 49 3.29 -13.32 -6.43
N VAL A 50 2.06 -13.72 -6.08
CA VAL A 50 1.13 -14.43 -6.97
C VAL A 50 0.40 -13.50 -7.93
N ASN A 51 0.09 -12.27 -7.51
CA ASN A 51 -0.73 -11.33 -8.29
C ASN A 51 0.11 -10.16 -8.86
N LYS A 52 1.17 -9.73 -8.15
CA LYS A 52 2.14 -8.67 -8.53
C LYS A 52 1.51 -7.52 -9.34
N PHE A 53 2.27 -6.93 -10.27
CA PHE A 53 1.78 -5.92 -11.20
C PHE A 53 0.98 -6.54 -12.36
N LYS A 54 1.24 -7.82 -12.69
CA LYS A 54 0.59 -8.53 -13.80
C LYS A 54 -0.93 -8.60 -13.67
N PHE A 55 -1.47 -8.67 -12.45
CA PHE A 55 -2.91 -8.62 -12.20
C PHE A 55 -3.57 -7.38 -12.84
N PHE A 56 -2.90 -6.22 -12.76
CA PHE A 56 -3.39 -4.95 -13.29
C PHE A 56 -3.15 -4.77 -14.80
N LEU A 57 -2.42 -5.69 -15.44
CA LEU A 57 -2.28 -5.75 -16.91
C LEU A 57 -3.50 -6.38 -17.59
N THR A 58 -4.44 -6.93 -16.81
CA THR A 58 -5.69 -7.51 -17.34
C THR A 58 -6.58 -6.42 -17.97
N LYS A 59 -7.37 -6.81 -18.97
CA LYS A 59 -8.28 -5.95 -19.75
C LYS A 59 -9.28 -5.13 -18.94
N ASP A 60 -9.51 -5.51 -17.69
CA ASP A 60 -10.47 -4.85 -16.79
C ASP A 60 -9.92 -3.54 -16.20
N TRP A 61 -8.63 -3.25 -16.39
CA TRP A 61 -7.95 -2.08 -15.85
C TRP A 61 -7.53 -1.11 -16.94
N ASP A 62 -7.80 0.19 -16.75
CA ASP A 62 -7.30 1.23 -17.64
C ASP A 62 -5.81 1.54 -17.40
N GLN A 63 -5.12 2.02 -18.44
CA GLN A 63 -3.73 2.46 -18.35
C GLN A 63 -3.51 3.53 -17.27
N LYS A 64 -4.47 4.43 -17.12
CA LYS A 64 -4.43 5.50 -16.12
C LYS A 64 -4.28 4.94 -14.71
N TRP A 65 -5.01 3.87 -14.38
CA TRP A 65 -4.95 3.24 -13.06
C TRP A 65 -3.65 2.48 -12.85
N ARG A 66 -3.14 1.80 -13.88
CA ARG A 66 -1.83 1.14 -13.85
C ARG A 66 -0.71 2.09 -13.47
N ASP A 67 -0.67 3.27 -14.11
CA ASP A 67 0.37 4.26 -13.86
C ASP A 67 0.27 4.86 -12.45
N ILE A 68 -0.96 5.11 -11.97
CA ILE A 68 -1.21 5.59 -10.61
C ILE A 68 -0.77 4.54 -9.58
N TYR A 69 -1.14 3.28 -9.79
CA TYR A 69 -0.81 2.21 -8.85
C TYR A 69 0.70 1.96 -8.80
N ARG A 70 1.39 1.95 -9.96
CA ARG A 70 2.85 1.82 -10.01
C ARG A 70 3.55 2.92 -9.21
N LYS A 71 3.16 4.17 -9.40
CA LYS A 71 3.71 5.31 -8.65
C LYS A 71 3.39 5.24 -7.17
N SER A 72 2.17 4.82 -6.81
CA SER A 72 1.78 4.69 -5.42
C SER A 72 2.55 3.60 -4.68
N PHE A 73 2.87 2.50 -5.37
CA PHE A 73 3.70 1.42 -4.83
C PHE A 73 5.13 1.90 -4.57
N GLN A 74 5.74 2.58 -5.55
CA GLN A 74 7.06 3.19 -5.37
C GLN A 74 7.08 4.16 -4.19
N HIS A 75 6.08 5.05 -4.11
CA HIS A 75 5.99 6.02 -3.01
C HIS A 75 5.79 5.37 -1.63
N ALA A 76 5.02 4.28 -1.56
CA ALA A 76 4.80 3.56 -0.30
C ALA A 76 6.08 2.89 0.23
N LEU A 77 7.05 2.57 -0.64
CA LEU A 77 8.29 1.89 -0.28
C LEU A 77 9.46 2.83 0.02
N ILE A 78 9.40 4.11 -0.36
CA ILE A 78 10.39 5.15 0.00
C ILE A 78 10.81 5.09 1.48
N PRO A 79 9.89 5.12 2.48
CA PRO A 79 10.29 5.12 3.88
C PRO A 79 11.09 3.86 4.28
N TYR A 80 10.81 2.71 3.64
CA TYR A 80 11.54 1.47 3.89
C TYR A 80 12.95 1.52 3.27
N GLN A 81 13.09 2.09 2.06
CA GLN A 81 14.39 2.31 1.43
C GLN A 81 15.28 3.25 2.27
N GLU A 82 14.71 4.33 2.82
CA GLU A 82 15.41 5.27 3.71
C GLU A 82 15.86 4.59 5.01
N GLN A 83 14.99 3.77 5.63
CA GLN A 83 15.34 2.99 6.81
C GLN A 83 16.47 2.00 6.55
N LEU A 84 16.41 1.25 5.45
CA LEU A 84 17.46 0.32 5.05
C LEU A 84 18.79 1.05 4.82
N SER A 85 18.77 2.18 4.10
CA SER A 85 19.96 2.99 3.84
C SER A 85 20.62 3.46 5.14
N THR A 86 19.82 3.84 6.13
CA THR A 86 20.29 4.26 7.46
C THR A 86 20.91 3.10 8.25
N ILE A 87 20.34 1.89 8.15
CA ILE A 87 20.86 0.67 8.78
C ILE A 87 22.21 0.26 8.16
N TYR A 88 22.34 0.30 6.84
CA TYR A 88 23.59 -0.07 6.17
C TYR A 88 24.72 0.95 6.38
N GLN A 89 24.42 2.23 6.59
CA GLN A 89 25.43 3.26 6.88
C GLN A 89 25.95 3.24 8.32
N SER A 90 25.24 2.57 9.24
CA SER A 90 25.59 2.53 10.67
C SER A 90 26.38 1.28 11.09
N SER A 91 26.71 0.38 10.16
CA SER A 91 27.55 -0.80 10.44
C SER A 91 28.90 -0.74 9.70
N ASP A 92 29.92 -0.16 10.36
CA ASP A 92 31.32 -0.48 10.07
C ASP A 92 31.62 -1.90 10.59
N GLY A 93 31.47 -2.90 9.72
CA GLY A 93 31.90 -4.28 9.96
C GLY A 93 31.17 -5.28 9.05
N PRO A 94 31.86 -6.27 8.44
CA PRO A 94 31.24 -7.22 7.53
C PRO A 94 30.40 -8.21 8.33
N ARG A 95 29.14 -7.84 8.62
CA ARG A 95 28.13 -8.80 9.05
C ARG A 95 27.66 -9.56 7.83
N SER A 96 28.20 -10.77 7.71
CA SER A 96 27.70 -11.83 6.85
C SER A 96 26.17 -11.81 6.83
N VAL A 97 25.61 -11.59 5.64
CA VAL A 97 24.18 -11.70 5.33
C VAL A 97 23.69 -13.16 5.50
N ALA A 98 24.58 -14.09 5.86
CA ALA A 98 24.34 -15.53 5.90
C ALA A 98 23.58 -16.07 7.13
N GLN A 99 22.88 -15.24 7.93
CA GLN A 99 22.12 -15.72 9.09
C GLN A 99 20.67 -15.27 9.16
N LEU A 100 20.13 -14.71 8.08
CA LEU A 100 18.71 -14.43 7.94
C LEU A 100 18.09 -15.12 6.72
N SER A 101 18.65 -16.27 6.32
CA SER A 101 17.92 -17.24 5.47
C SER A 101 16.83 -17.89 6.33
N SER A 102 15.79 -17.11 6.62
CA SER A 102 14.56 -17.63 7.21
C SER A 102 13.98 -18.67 6.27
N LYS A 103 13.19 -19.61 6.79
CA LYS A 103 12.44 -20.62 6.02
C LYS A 103 11.69 -20.04 4.79
N LEU A 104 11.40 -18.74 4.76
CA LEU A 104 10.84 -18.04 3.60
C LEU A 104 11.81 -17.93 2.43
N ASP A 105 13.10 -17.75 2.68
CA ASP A 105 14.15 -17.66 1.67
C ASP A 105 14.33 -19.02 0.97
N GLU A 106 14.27 -20.11 1.75
CA GLU A 106 14.27 -21.49 1.25
C GLU A 106 12.98 -21.83 0.48
N MET A 107 11.84 -21.23 0.83
CA MET A 107 10.57 -21.38 0.09
C MET A 107 10.51 -20.54 -1.20
N LEU A 108 11.36 -19.53 -1.34
CA LEU A 108 11.44 -18.68 -2.53
C LEU A 108 12.49 -19.19 -3.53
N ASP A 109 13.37 -20.10 -3.11
CA ASP A 109 14.41 -20.71 -3.94
C ASP A 109 13.88 -21.93 -4.72
N GLU A 110 12.85 -21.71 -5.54
CA GLU A 110 12.59 -22.55 -6.70
C GLU A 110 13.01 -21.77 -7.96
N SER A 111 14.32 -21.56 -8.09
CA SER A 111 15.09 -21.47 -9.33
C SER A 111 14.42 -20.80 -10.55
N GLN A 112 14.66 -19.49 -10.69
CA GLN A 112 15.20 -18.80 -11.87
C GLN A 112 14.77 -17.32 -11.88
N ALA A 113 15.46 -16.49 -11.09
CA ALA A 113 15.55 -15.07 -11.39
C ALA A 113 17.04 -14.73 -11.48
N GLN A 114 17.54 -14.60 -12.71
CA GLN A 114 18.91 -14.13 -12.91
C GLN A 114 19.07 -12.75 -12.26
N PRO A 115 20.17 -12.51 -11.54
CA PRO A 115 20.47 -11.20 -10.99
C PRO A 115 20.95 -10.30 -12.14
N ASN A 116 20.00 -9.70 -12.85
CA ASN A 116 20.34 -8.67 -13.82
C ASN A 116 20.66 -7.39 -13.04
N THR A 117 21.96 -7.09 -13.05
CA THR A 117 22.61 -5.95 -12.42
C THR A 117 22.00 -4.61 -12.86
N THR A 118 21.86 -3.69 -11.90
CA THR A 118 21.71 -2.23 -12.12
C THR A 118 20.31 -1.72 -12.47
N THR A 119 19.25 -2.22 -11.85
CA THR A 119 17.95 -1.55 -11.88
C THR A 119 17.33 -1.60 -10.48
N ASP A 120 16.64 -0.53 -10.08
CA ASP A 120 15.96 -0.39 -8.79
C ASP A 120 15.17 -1.67 -8.45
N GLU A 121 15.43 -2.29 -7.28
CA GLU A 121 14.87 -3.58 -6.87
C GLU A 121 13.34 -3.59 -6.95
N ILE A 122 12.73 -2.43 -6.67
CA ILE A 122 11.28 -2.23 -6.76
C ILE A 122 10.79 -2.41 -8.20
N THR A 123 11.47 -1.80 -9.17
CA THR A 123 11.14 -1.98 -10.59
C THR A 123 11.36 -3.41 -11.05
N GLN A 124 12.44 -4.06 -10.60
CA GLN A 124 12.71 -5.46 -10.91
C GLN A 124 11.60 -6.38 -10.39
N TYR A 125 11.16 -6.17 -9.15
CA TYR A 125 10.09 -6.97 -8.56
C TYR A 125 8.76 -6.79 -9.30
N LEU A 126 8.40 -5.56 -9.67
CA LEU A 126 7.16 -5.28 -10.40
C LEU A 126 7.14 -5.89 -11.81
N ASP A 127 8.28 -5.89 -12.50
CA ASP A 127 8.40 -6.39 -13.87
C ASP A 127 8.64 -7.92 -13.91
N SER A 128 8.96 -8.54 -12.77
CA SER A 128 9.16 -9.98 -12.66
C SER A 128 7.87 -10.82 -12.74
N ASP A 129 8.03 -12.09 -13.12
CA ASP A 129 6.92 -13.01 -13.27
C ASP A 129 6.27 -13.40 -11.93
N THR A 130 4.97 -13.69 -11.97
CA THR A 130 4.21 -14.16 -10.80
C THR A 130 4.66 -15.56 -10.42
N ILE A 131 4.83 -15.80 -9.13
CA ILE A 131 5.26 -17.10 -8.59
C ILE A 131 4.01 -17.93 -8.30
N HIS A 132 3.96 -19.16 -8.80
CA HIS A 132 2.89 -20.09 -8.48
C HIS A 132 3.15 -20.70 -7.10
N ILE A 133 2.38 -20.24 -6.09
CA ILE A 133 2.47 -20.79 -4.73
C ILE A 133 1.30 -21.76 -4.56
N ALA A 134 1.61 -23.04 -4.33
CA ALA A 134 0.60 -24.04 -4.02
C ALA A 134 -0.11 -23.68 -2.69
N PRO A 135 -1.43 -23.92 -2.57
CA PRO A 135 -2.14 -23.69 -1.31
C PRO A 135 -1.48 -24.48 -0.17
N LEU A 136 -1.36 -23.88 1.02
CA LEU A 136 -0.98 -24.65 2.21
C LEU A 136 -2.09 -25.67 2.50
N GLU A 137 -1.77 -26.95 2.35
CA GLU A 137 -2.58 -28.05 2.87
C GLU A 137 -2.49 -28.01 4.41
N PHE A 138 -3.63 -27.98 5.09
CA PHE A 138 -3.76 -27.94 6.55
C PHE A 138 -4.16 -29.31 7.11
#